data_AF-A0A673BQB7-F1
#
_entry.id   AF-A0A673BQB7-F1
#
_cell.length_a   1.000
_cell.length_b   1.000
_cell.length_c   1.000
_cell.angle_alpha   90.00
_cell.angle_beta   90.00
_cell.angle_gamma   90.00
#
_symmetry.space_group_name_H-M   'P 1'
#
loop_
_entity.id
_entity.type
_entity.pdbx_description
1 polymer ?
#
loop_
_entity_poly.entity_id
_entity_poly.type
_entity_poly.pdbx_seq_one_letter_code
_entity_poly.pdbx_strand_id
1 'polypeptide(L)'
;MEMGDSKGGSGLRQYYLSKIEELQLTVNEKSQNLRRLQAQRNELNAKVRLLREELQLLQEQGSYVGEVVRVMDKKKVLVKVTPNCRVALRNDSYTLHKILPNKVDPLVSLMMVEKVPDSTYEMIGGLDKQIKEIKEVIELPVKHPELFEALGIAQPKVGEDWPSEC
;
A
#
# COMPACT_ATOMS: atom_id res chain seq x y z
N MET A 1 79.12 -8.90 41.94
CA MET A 1 78.11 -9.59 42.77
C MET A 1 77.17 -10.28 41.80
N GLU A 2 77.32 -11.60 41.67
CA GLU A 2 76.51 -12.43 40.77
C GLU A 2 75.08 -12.65 41.30
N MET A 3 74.24 -13.13 40.38
CA MET A 3 72.98 -13.86 40.51
C MET A 3 71.70 -13.00 40.65
N GLY A 4 70.61 -13.28 39.92
CA GLY A 4 70.22 -14.53 39.27
C GLY A 4 69.69 -14.40 37.84
N ASP A 5 70.08 -15.38 37.03
CA ASP A 5 69.44 -15.78 35.79
C ASP A 5 67.93 -16.00 36.01
N SER A 6 67.10 -15.24 35.28
CA SER A 6 65.71 -15.62 34.96
C SER A 6 65.60 -15.95 33.47
N LYS A 7 66.48 -16.85 33.00
CA LYS A 7 66.49 -17.36 31.62
C LYS A 7 65.20 -18.12 31.23
N GLY A 8 64.31 -18.41 32.17
CA GLY A 8 62.99 -19.02 31.91
C GLY A 8 61.93 -18.06 31.34
N GLY A 9 62.11 -16.74 31.42
CA GLY A 9 61.11 -15.76 30.96
C GLY A 9 61.27 -15.29 29.52
N SER A 10 62.43 -15.53 28.89
CA SER A 10 62.76 -15.00 27.57
C SER A 10 61.94 -15.66 26.45
N GLY A 11 61.78 -16.99 26.48
CA GLY A 11 60.99 -17.72 25.48
C GLY A 11 59.49 -17.45 25.58
N LEU A 12 58.96 -17.32 26.80
CA LEU A 12 57.56 -16.94 27.04
C LEU A 12 57.29 -15.51 26.57
N ARG A 13 58.21 -14.57 26.84
CA ARG A 13 58.10 -13.20 26.36
C ARG A 13 58.15 -13.13 24.84
N GLN A 14 59.02 -13.89 24.19
CA GLN A 14 59.09 -13.98 22.73
C GLN A 14 57.80 -14.56 22.12
N TYR A 15 57.22 -15.58 22.77
CA TYR A 15 55.94 -16.16 22.36
C TYR A 15 54.80 -15.14 22.42
N TYR A 16 54.66 -14.41 23.53
CA TYR A 16 53.63 -13.38 23.66
C TYR A 16 53.83 -12.23 22.68
N LEU A 17 55.07 -11.80 22.43
CA LEU A 17 55.37 -10.77 21.42
C LEU A 17 54.98 -11.21 20.01
N SER A 18 55.35 -12.43 19.61
CA SER A 18 54.97 -12.99 18.32
C SER A 18 53.44 -13.14 18.20
N LYS A 19 52.76 -13.55 19.27
CA LYS A 19 51.30 -13.66 19.30
C LYS A 19 50.61 -12.29 19.22
N ILE A 20 51.18 -11.26 19.84
CA ILE A 20 50.67 -9.88 19.74
C ILE A 20 50.81 -9.37 18.31
N GLU A 21 51.95 -9.57 17.65
CA GLU A 21 52.13 -9.21 16.23
C GLU A 21 51.13 -9.92 15.32
N GLU A 22 50.94 -11.23 15.51
CA GLU A 22 49.97 -12.02 14.74
C GLU A 22 48.52 -11.52 14.93
N LEU A 23 48.14 -11.21 16.18
CA LEU A 23 46.82 -10.65 16.49
C LEU A 23 46.65 -9.24 15.92
N GLN A 24 47.69 -8.41 15.96
CA GLN A 24 47.68 -7.07 15.35
C GLN A 24 47.53 -7.14 13.82
N LEU A 25 48.20 -8.07 13.16
CA LEU A 25 48.02 -8.38 11.74
C LEU A 25 46.58 -8.79 11.44
N THR A 26 46.03 -9.70 12.23
CA THR A 26 44.64 -10.16 12.08
C THR A 26 43.63 -9.02 12.26
N VAL A 27 43.84 -8.13 13.23
CA VAL A 27 43.00 -6.95 13.45
C VAL A 27 43.11 -5.98 12.27
N ASN A 28 44.32 -5.76 11.75
CA ASN A 28 44.54 -4.90 10.60
C ASN A 28 43.80 -5.45 9.36
N GLU A 29 43.94 -6.73 9.04
CA GLU A 29 43.23 -7.37 7.92
C GLU A 29 41.70 -7.27 8.08
N LYS A 30 41.17 -7.59 9.26
CA LYS A 30 39.73 -7.45 9.53
C LYS A 30 39.26 -6.00 9.41
N SER A 31 40.07 -5.04 9.85
CA SER A 31 39.75 -3.61 9.74
C SER A 31 39.72 -3.13 8.28
N GLN A 32 40.63 -3.63 7.44
CA GLN A 32 40.67 -3.33 6.01
C GLN A 32 39.46 -3.95 5.30
N ASN A 33 39.14 -5.20 5.62
CA ASN A 33 37.95 -5.87 5.09
C ASN A 33 36.65 -5.15 5.48
N LEU A 34 36.55 -4.69 6.73
CA LEU A 34 35.40 -3.93 7.20
C LEU A 34 35.28 -2.58 6.49
N ARG A 35 36.39 -1.86 6.29
CA ARG A 35 36.41 -0.61 5.51
C ARG A 35 35.96 -0.83 4.07
N ARG A 36 36.39 -1.92 3.43
CA ARG A 36 35.97 -2.28 2.07
C ARG A 36 34.47 -2.56 2.00
N LEU A 37 33.95 -3.38 2.91
CA LEU A 37 32.52 -3.70 2.99
C LEU A 37 31.67 -2.45 3.30
N GLN A 38 32.16 -1.57 4.17
CA GLN A 38 31.50 -0.32 4.50
C GLN A 38 31.44 0.64 3.31
N ALA A 39 32.51 0.72 2.51
CA ALA A 39 32.52 1.48 1.26
C ALA A 39 31.49 0.92 0.26
N GLN A 40 31.44 -0.40 0.07
CA GLN A 40 30.44 -1.05 -0.80
C GLN A 40 29.00 -0.79 -0.33
N ARG A 41 28.75 -0.88 0.98
CA ARG A 41 27.44 -0.56 1.59
C ARG A 41 27.07 0.90 1.36
N ASN A 42 28.02 1.82 1.51
CA ASN A 42 27.77 3.25 1.28
C ASN A 42 27.49 3.54 -0.20
N GLU A 43 28.19 2.88 -1.13
CA GLU A 43 27.93 2.96 -2.56
C GLU A 43 26.52 2.44 -2.91
N LEU A 44 26.13 1.30 -2.35
CA LEU A 44 24.80 0.74 -2.57
C LEU A 44 23.70 1.64 -2.00
N ASN A 45 23.91 2.21 -0.80
CA ASN A 45 22.98 3.18 -0.23
C ASN A 45 22.88 4.45 -1.08
N ALA A 46 23.97 4.91 -1.68
CA ALA A 46 23.94 6.03 -2.62
C ALA A 46 23.13 5.69 -3.89
N LYS A 47 23.30 4.47 -4.44
CA LYS A 47 22.48 3.98 -5.57
C LYS A 47 21.00 3.87 -5.22
N VAL A 48 20.67 3.35 -4.02
CA VAL A 48 19.27 3.31 -3.54
C VAL A 48 18.70 4.72 -3.38
N ARG A 49 19.50 5.69 -2.93
CA ARG A 49 19.06 7.10 -2.85
C ARG A 49 18.78 7.67 -4.24
N LEU A 50 19.66 7.45 -5.21
CA LEU A 50 19.48 7.91 -6.59
C LEU A 50 18.27 7.25 -7.25
N LEU A 51 18.09 5.93 -7.12
CA LEU A 51 16.92 5.24 -7.65
C LEU A 51 15.62 5.70 -7.00
N ARG A 52 15.64 6.04 -5.70
CA ARG A 52 14.49 6.66 -5.02
C ARG A 52 14.19 8.06 -5.55
N GLU A 53 15.21 8.84 -5.85
CA GLU A 53 15.09 10.18 -6.44
C GLU A 53 14.57 10.11 -7.89
N GLU A 54 15.10 9.19 -8.71
CA GLU A 54 14.57 8.92 -10.05
C GLU A 54 13.12 8.45 -10.01
N LEU A 55 12.78 7.54 -9.08
CA LEU A 55 11.41 7.09 -8.89
C LEU A 55 10.51 8.23 -8.40
N GLN A 56 11.02 9.12 -7.57
CA GLN A 56 10.30 10.31 -7.09
C GLN A 56 10.05 11.30 -8.24
N LEU A 57 11.01 11.52 -9.13
CA LEU A 57 10.84 12.33 -10.35
C LEU A 57 9.84 11.68 -11.34
N LEU A 58 9.83 10.35 -11.45
CA LEU A 58 8.80 9.61 -12.20
C LEU A 58 7.42 9.68 -11.51
N GLN A 59 7.40 9.83 -10.18
CA GLN A 59 6.19 10.01 -9.36
C GLN A 59 5.80 11.50 -9.20
N GLU A 60 6.59 12.46 -9.69
CA GLU A 60 6.23 13.87 -9.80
C GLU A 60 5.18 14.03 -10.90
N GLN A 61 3.97 13.63 -10.52
CA GLN A 61 2.66 13.95 -11.06
C GLN A 61 2.63 14.56 -12.47
N GLY A 62 2.90 13.71 -13.46
CA GLY A 62 2.32 13.86 -14.80
C GLY A 62 0.91 13.25 -14.87
N SER A 63 0.05 13.49 -13.87
CA SER A 63 -1.34 13.01 -13.89
C SER A 63 -2.26 14.15 -14.32
N TYR A 64 -2.27 14.46 -15.61
CA TYR A 64 -3.31 15.32 -16.16
C TYR A 64 -4.66 14.59 -16.11
N VAL A 65 -5.62 15.17 -15.41
CA VAL A 65 -7.01 14.69 -15.38
C VAL A 65 -7.69 15.20 -16.64
N GLY A 66 -8.02 14.30 -17.57
CA GLY A 66 -8.76 14.64 -18.78
C GLY A 66 -9.34 13.37 -19.38
N GLU A 67 -10.64 13.31 -19.60
CA GLU A 67 -11.40 12.06 -19.76
C GLU A 67 -11.43 11.56 -21.26
N VAL A 68 -12.31 10.67 -21.76
CA VAL A 68 -12.37 10.18 -23.18
C VAL A 68 -13.84 9.89 -23.68
N VAL A 69 -14.48 10.74 -24.51
CA VAL A 69 -15.76 10.61 -25.26
C VAL A 69 -15.67 9.50 -26.33
N ARG A 70 -14.62 9.47 -27.19
CA ARG A 70 -14.70 8.72 -28.46
C ARG A 70 -13.35 8.46 -29.12
N VAL A 71 -13.03 7.19 -29.39
CA VAL A 71 -11.88 6.82 -30.22
C VAL A 71 -12.18 7.21 -31.67
N MET A 72 -11.47 8.21 -32.19
CA MET A 72 -11.48 8.57 -33.61
C MET A 72 -10.18 8.05 -34.22
N ASP A 73 -10.27 6.83 -34.74
CA ASP A 73 -9.17 6.05 -35.31
C ASP A 73 -8.01 5.75 -34.36
N LYS A 74 -7.09 4.86 -34.78
CA LYS A 74 -6.00 4.27 -33.96
C LYS A 74 -5.06 5.28 -33.25
N LYS A 75 -5.23 6.60 -33.44
CA LYS A 75 -4.34 7.67 -32.95
C LYS A 75 -5.02 8.85 -32.22
N LYS A 76 -6.35 9.00 -32.19
CA LYS A 76 -7.00 10.14 -31.52
C LYS A 76 -8.23 9.72 -30.71
N VAL A 77 -8.45 10.37 -29.57
CA VAL A 77 -9.57 10.06 -28.68
C VAL A 77 -10.16 11.36 -28.10
N LEU A 78 -11.44 11.63 -28.35
CA LEU A 78 -12.22 12.72 -27.74
C LEU A 78 -12.62 12.35 -26.30
N VAL A 79 -13.13 13.29 -25.44
CA VAL A 79 -13.31 13.34 -23.93
C VAL A 79 -14.73 13.81 -23.39
N LYS A 80 -15.69 12.93 -22.95
CA LYS A 80 -17.07 13.20 -22.39
C LYS A 80 -17.23 13.17 -20.84
N VAL A 81 -17.09 14.34 -20.21
CA VAL A 81 -16.72 14.42 -18.78
C VAL A 81 -17.80 13.92 -17.84
N THR A 82 -17.44 12.93 -17.00
CA THR A 82 -18.11 12.70 -15.70
C THR A 82 -17.21 13.22 -14.59
N PRO A 83 -17.73 14.02 -13.64
CA PRO A 83 -16.94 14.47 -12.50
C PRO A 83 -16.49 13.23 -11.71
N ASN A 84 -15.17 13.12 -11.46
CA ASN A 84 -14.49 12.07 -10.65
C ASN A 84 -13.84 10.87 -11.39
N CYS A 85 -13.75 10.85 -12.72
CA CYS A 85 -12.95 9.83 -13.42
C CYS A 85 -11.47 10.26 -13.57
N ARG A 86 -10.53 9.40 -13.16
CA ARG A 86 -9.07 9.64 -13.30
C ARG A 86 -8.52 8.85 -14.47
N VAL A 87 -7.67 9.45 -15.30
CA VAL A 87 -6.97 8.73 -16.37
C VAL A 87 -5.49 9.14 -16.43
N ALA A 88 -4.67 8.28 -17.01
CA ALA A 88 -3.27 8.53 -17.29
C ALA A 88 -3.09 8.79 -18.80
N LEU A 89 -2.49 9.93 -19.13
CA LEU A 89 -2.08 10.30 -20.47
C LEU A 89 -0.57 10.07 -20.64
N ARG A 90 -0.14 9.74 -21.86
CA ARG A 90 1.28 9.63 -22.21
C ARG A 90 1.90 11.02 -22.40
N ASN A 91 3.12 11.23 -21.88
CA ASN A 91 3.80 12.55 -21.84
C ASN A 91 4.16 13.11 -23.23
N ASP A 92 4.41 12.26 -24.21
CA ASP A 92 4.90 12.65 -25.55
C ASP A 92 3.79 13.03 -26.53
N SER A 93 2.58 12.49 -26.35
CA SER A 93 1.53 12.46 -27.37
C SER A 93 0.14 12.71 -26.82
N TYR A 94 0.01 12.89 -25.49
CA TYR A 94 -1.26 13.06 -24.79
C TYR A 94 -2.31 12.01 -25.19
N THR A 95 -1.87 10.81 -25.58
CA THR A 95 -2.76 9.69 -25.85
C THR A 95 -3.17 9.06 -24.53
N LEU A 96 -4.45 8.68 -24.40
CA LEU A 96 -4.92 7.95 -23.23
C LEU A 96 -4.20 6.61 -23.14
N HIS A 97 -3.49 6.39 -22.04
CA HIS A 97 -2.76 5.15 -21.79
C HIS A 97 -3.62 4.18 -20.97
N LYS A 98 -4.21 4.66 -19.87
CA LYS A 98 -4.98 3.83 -18.94
C LYS A 98 -5.94 4.65 -18.09
N ILE A 99 -7.14 4.12 -17.84
CA ILE A 99 -8.06 4.69 -16.85
C ILE A 99 -7.58 4.25 -15.46
N LEU A 100 -7.43 5.21 -14.54
CA LEU A 100 -7.04 4.92 -13.16
C LEU A 100 -8.30 4.60 -12.34
N PRO A 101 -8.23 3.62 -11.42
CA PRO A 101 -9.29 3.42 -10.45
C PRO A 101 -9.48 4.69 -9.61
N ASN A 102 -10.73 4.95 -9.23
CA ASN A 102 -11.03 6.08 -8.35
C ASN A 102 -10.25 5.93 -7.03
N LYS A 103 -9.73 7.04 -6.52
CA LYS A 103 -9.07 7.06 -5.22
C LYS A 103 -10.18 6.99 -4.16
N VAL A 104 -10.64 5.78 -3.85
CA VAL A 104 -11.42 5.57 -2.64
C VAL A 104 -10.47 5.72 -1.45
N ASP A 105 -10.86 6.53 -0.46
CA ASP A 105 -10.07 6.64 0.76
C ASP A 105 -10.01 5.27 1.44
N PRO A 106 -8.86 4.91 2.04
CA PRO A 106 -8.72 3.64 2.75
C PRO A 106 -9.81 3.44 3.82
N LEU A 107 -10.29 4.54 4.42
CA LEU A 107 -11.39 4.52 5.38
C LEU A 107 -12.71 4.04 4.76
N VAL A 108 -13.01 4.43 3.52
CA VAL A 108 -14.21 3.96 2.79
C VAL A 108 -14.03 2.51 2.34
N SER A 109 -12.80 2.10 2.01
CA SER A 109 -12.51 0.69 1.73
C SER A 109 -12.76 -0.21 2.95
N LEU A 110 -12.54 0.29 4.17
CA LEU A 110 -12.89 -0.43 5.41
C LEU A 110 -14.40 -0.48 5.66
N MET A 111 -15.18 0.38 5.03
CA MET A 111 -16.66 0.37 5.09
C MET A 111 -17.28 -0.55 4.02
N MET A 112 -16.50 -1.06 3.06
CA MET A 112 -16.98 -2.09 2.15
C MET A 112 -17.12 -3.41 2.92
N VAL A 113 -18.32 -3.99 2.88
CA VAL A 113 -18.62 -5.25 3.53
C VAL A 113 -17.86 -6.37 2.83
N GLU A 114 -16.75 -6.84 3.42
CA GLU A 114 -15.98 -7.97 2.88
C GLU A 114 -16.70 -9.32 3.03
N LYS A 115 -17.57 -9.46 4.04
CA LYS A 115 -18.34 -10.68 4.30
C LYS A 115 -19.74 -10.36 4.82
N VAL A 116 -20.73 -10.98 4.20
CA VAL A 116 -22.10 -11.00 4.72
C VAL A 116 -22.08 -11.72 6.07
N PRO A 117 -22.52 -11.09 7.18
CA PRO A 117 -22.63 -11.81 8.44
C PRO A 117 -23.70 -12.89 8.33
N ASP A 118 -23.43 -14.10 8.84
CA ASP A 118 -24.38 -15.23 8.86
C ASP A 118 -25.50 -15.05 9.92
N SER A 119 -25.86 -13.81 10.23
CA SER A 119 -26.89 -13.48 11.21
C SER A 119 -28.27 -13.67 10.58
N THR A 120 -28.99 -14.70 11.00
CA THR A 120 -30.38 -14.95 10.61
C THR A 120 -31.35 -14.17 11.51
N TYR A 121 -32.43 -13.65 10.92
CA TYR A 121 -33.51 -12.94 11.65
C TYR A 121 -34.15 -13.75 12.78
N GLU A 122 -34.02 -15.07 12.76
CA GLU A 122 -34.49 -16.00 13.80
C GLU A 122 -33.76 -15.83 15.14
N MET A 123 -32.56 -15.22 15.13
CA MET A 123 -31.80 -14.94 16.35
C MET A 123 -32.27 -13.68 17.08
N ILE A 124 -33.18 -12.89 16.49
CA ILE A 124 -33.71 -11.66 17.06
C ILE A 124 -35.09 -11.95 17.67
N GLY A 125 -35.15 -12.27 18.95
CA GLY A 125 -36.41 -12.59 19.66
C GLY A 125 -37.25 -11.35 20.02
N GLY A 126 -38.58 -11.47 19.94
CA GLY A 126 -39.54 -10.51 20.50
C GLY A 126 -39.85 -9.27 19.63
N LEU A 127 -39.25 -9.17 18.44
CA LEU A 127 -39.38 -8.02 17.52
C LEU A 127 -39.96 -8.41 16.14
N ASP A 128 -40.82 -9.43 16.11
CA ASP A 128 -41.36 -9.99 14.86
C ASP A 128 -42.09 -8.94 14.00
N LYS A 129 -42.77 -7.99 14.65
CA LYS A 129 -43.51 -6.91 13.97
C LYS A 129 -42.54 -5.98 13.21
N GLN A 130 -41.47 -5.54 13.86
CA GLN A 130 -40.47 -4.65 13.28
C GLN A 130 -39.63 -5.35 12.22
N ILE A 131 -39.29 -6.64 12.42
CA ILE A 131 -38.58 -7.45 11.44
C ILE A 131 -39.40 -7.59 10.16
N LYS A 132 -40.72 -7.81 10.27
CA LYS A 132 -41.62 -7.89 9.13
C LYS A 132 -41.66 -6.57 8.34
N GLU A 133 -41.78 -5.44 9.05
CA GLU A 133 -41.79 -4.10 8.44
C GLU A 133 -40.48 -3.80 7.70
N ILE A 134 -39.32 -4.09 8.31
CA ILE A 134 -38.01 -3.91 7.67
C ILE A 134 -37.86 -4.81 6.44
N LYS A 135 -38.32 -6.06 6.49
CA LYS A 135 -38.29 -6.97 5.34
C LYS A 135 -39.15 -6.47 4.18
N GLU A 136 -40.34 -5.94 4.46
CA GLU A 136 -41.21 -5.38 3.43
C GLU A 136 -40.62 -4.10 2.82
N VAL A 137 -39.97 -3.24 3.61
CA VAL A 137 -39.39 -1.99 3.10
C VAL A 137 -38.09 -2.22 2.34
N ILE A 138 -37.25 -3.18 2.75
CA ILE A 138 -35.92 -3.39 2.15
C ILE A 138 -35.93 -4.53 1.12
N GLU A 139 -36.52 -5.69 1.43
CA GLU A 139 -36.46 -6.84 0.51
C GLU A 139 -37.45 -6.75 -0.66
N LEU A 140 -38.65 -6.19 -0.44
CA LEU A 140 -39.69 -6.11 -1.47
C LEU A 140 -39.27 -5.27 -2.69
N PRO A 141 -38.73 -4.04 -2.55
CA PRO A 141 -38.30 -3.27 -3.71
C PRO A 141 -37.08 -3.88 -4.41
N VAL A 142 -36.21 -4.58 -3.68
CA VAL A 142 -35.01 -5.21 -4.24
C VAL A 142 -35.33 -6.50 -5.00
N LYS A 143 -36.26 -7.33 -4.49
CA LYS A 143 -36.64 -8.61 -5.13
C LYS A 143 -37.66 -8.42 -6.25
N HIS A 144 -38.55 -7.44 -6.15
CA HIS A 144 -39.66 -7.26 -7.10
C HIS A 144 -39.83 -5.80 -7.53
N PRO A 145 -38.86 -5.23 -8.27
CA PRO A 145 -38.96 -3.86 -8.77
C PRO A 145 -40.15 -3.65 -9.72
N GLU A 146 -40.53 -4.68 -10.48
CA GLU A 146 -41.64 -4.65 -11.45
C GLU A 146 -43.00 -4.33 -10.81
N LEU A 147 -43.23 -4.74 -9.56
CA LEU A 147 -44.47 -4.44 -8.84
C LEU A 147 -44.63 -2.93 -8.60
N PHE A 148 -43.53 -2.23 -8.31
CA PHE A 148 -43.53 -0.79 -8.08
C PHE A 148 -43.72 -0.01 -9.38
N GLU A 149 -43.12 -0.48 -10.48
CA GLU A 149 -43.31 0.10 -11.80
C GLU A 149 -44.76 -0.07 -12.30
N ALA A 150 -45.37 -1.24 -12.10
CA ALA A 150 -46.75 -1.50 -12.49
C ALA A 150 -47.78 -0.71 -11.67
N LEU A 151 -47.49 -0.47 -10.38
CA LEU A 151 -48.30 0.36 -9.49
C LEU A 151 -48.06 1.87 -9.67
N GLY A 152 -47.01 2.26 -10.42
CA GLY A 152 -46.63 3.66 -10.64
C GLY A 152 -46.15 4.38 -9.37
N ILE A 153 -45.75 3.62 -8.34
CA ILE A 153 -45.26 4.15 -7.06
C ILE A 153 -43.73 4.12 -7.05
N ALA A 154 -43.11 5.16 -6.48
CA ALA A 154 -41.67 5.19 -6.30
C ALA A 154 -41.25 4.17 -5.22
N GLN A 155 -40.18 3.42 -5.48
CA GLN A 155 -39.59 2.55 -4.47
C GLN A 155 -39.11 3.39 -3.27
N PRO A 156 -39.33 2.91 -2.02
CA PRO A 156 -38.83 3.61 -0.85
C PRO A 156 -37.30 3.66 -0.90
N LYS A 157 -36.72 4.86 -0.79
CA LYS A 157 -35.27 5.02 -0.70
C LYS A 157 -34.83 4.80 0.74
N VAL A 158 -33.99 3.81 0.96
CA VAL A 158 -33.37 3.57 2.27
C VAL A 158 -32.43 4.75 2.60
N GLY A 159 -32.89 5.68 3.44
CA GLY A 159 -32.06 6.73 4.04
C GLY A 159 -32.64 8.15 4.07
N GLU A 160 -33.59 8.52 3.20
CA GLU A 160 -34.15 9.89 3.19
C GLU A 160 -35.39 10.05 4.10
N ASP A 161 -36.21 9.00 4.23
CA ASP A 161 -37.53 9.06 4.89
C ASP A 161 -37.62 8.24 6.20
N TRP A 162 -36.49 7.86 6.81
CA TRP A 162 -36.54 7.16 8.10
C TRP A 162 -36.93 8.16 9.21
N PRO A 163 -37.99 7.90 10.01
CA PRO A 163 -38.34 8.78 11.11
C PRO A 163 -37.15 8.85 12.09
N SER A 164 -36.50 10.01 12.16
CA SER A 164 -35.43 10.26 13.12
C SER A 164 -35.96 10.57 14.53
N GLU A 165 -37.15 10.09 14.88
CA GLU A 165 -37.71 10.23 16.22
C GLU A 165 -37.59 8.91 16.98
N CYS A 166 -36.56 8.85 17.83
CA CYS A 166 -36.54 8.21 19.15
C CYS A 166 -35.47 8.91 19.99
#